data_AF-A0A726AAA9-F1
#
_entry.id   AF-A0A726AAA9-F1
#
_cell.length_a   1.000
_cell.length_b   1.000
_cell.length_c   1.000
_cell.angle_alpha   90.00
_cell.angle_beta   90.00
_cell.angle_gamma   90.00
#
_symmetry.space_group_name_H-M   'P 1'
#
loop_
_entity.id
_entity.type
_entity.pdbx_description
1 polymer ?
#
loop_
_entity_poly.entity_id
_entity_poly.type
_entity_poly.pdbx_seq_one_letter_code
_entity_poly.pdbx_strand_id
1 'polypeptide(L)'
;MCAHNRVQENAGDVYLQLKVLSMGRQKAVIKARREAKRVLRRDSRSHKQREEESVTSLVQMGGVEAIGMARDSRDTSPVKARNEAQAHYLNAIDSKQLIFATGEAGCGKTWISAAKAAEALIHKDVERIIVTRPVLQADEDLGFLPGDIAEKFAPYFRPVYDVLLKRLGASFMQYCLRPEIGKVEIAPFAYMRGRTFENAVVILDEAQNVTAAQMKMFLTRLGENVTVIVNGDITQCDLPRGVRSGLSDALERFEEDEMVGIVHFNKDDCVRSALCQRTLHAYS
;
A
#
# COMPACT_ATOMS: atom_id res chain seq x y z
N MET A 1 -17.57 -74.59 -35.13
CA MET A 1 -16.79 -73.49 -35.76
C MET A 1 -17.28 -72.19 -35.14
N CYS A 2 -16.63 -71.79 -34.04
CA CYS A 2 -17.15 -70.82 -33.07
C CYS A 2 -16.37 -69.50 -33.12
N ALA A 3 -17.10 -68.40 -33.30
CA ALA A 3 -17.02 -67.18 -32.50
C ALA A 3 -15.65 -66.58 -32.11
N HIS A 4 -14.71 -66.38 -33.05
CA HIS A 4 -13.45 -65.66 -32.75
C HIS A 4 -13.12 -64.44 -33.63
N ASN A 5 -13.95 -64.06 -34.62
CA ASN A 5 -13.60 -62.97 -35.55
C ASN A 5 -14.43 -61.67 -35.45
N ARG A 6 -15.29 -61.47 -34.43
CA ARG A 6 -16.08 -60.23 -34.28
C ARG A 6 -15.63 -59.29 -33.16
N VAL A 7 -14.58 -59.61 -32.42
CA VAL A 7 -14.12 -58.81 -31.26
C VAL A 7 -12.94 -57.90 -31.60
N GLN A 8 -12.19 -58.17 -32.68
CA GLN A 8 -10.99 -57.39 -33.02
C GLN A 8 -11.26 -56.10 -33.82
N GLU A 9 -12.34 -56.01 -34.61
CA GLU A 9 -12.64 -54.79 -35.39
C GLU A 9 -13.17 -53.63 -34.53
N ASN A 10 -13.89 -53.91 -33.44
CA ASN A 10 -14.43 -52.86 -32.55
C ASN A 10 -13.39 -52.24 -31.60
N ALA A 11 -12.25 -52.89 -31.37
CA ALA A 11 -11.23 -52.38 -30.45
C ALA A 11 -10.37 -51.27 -31.08
N GLY A 12 -10.14 -51.33 -32.40
CA GLY A 12 -9.36 -50.34 -33.14
C GLY A 12 -10.05 -48.98 -33.25
N ASP A 13 -11.37 -48.97 -33.48
CA ASP A 13 -12.16 -47.74 -33.61
C ASP A 13 -12.33 -47.00 -32.28
N VAL A 14 -12.51 -47.73 -31.17
CA VAL A 14 -12.58 -47.13 -29.83
C VAL A 14 -11.23 -46.51 -29.43
N TYR A 15 -10.11 -47.15 -29.78
CA TYR A 15 -8.77 -46.59 -29.54
C TYR A 15 -8.50 -45.34 -30.37
N LEU A 16 -8.94 -45.30 -31.64
CA LEU A 16 -8.82 -44.14 -32.51
C LEU A 16 -9.67 -42.96 -31.99
N GLN A 17 -10.92 -43.22 -31.59
CA GLN A 17 -11.81 -42.21 -30.98
C GLN A 17 -11.25 -41.65 -29.67
N LEU A 18 -10.72 -42.51 -28.79
CA LEU A 18 -10.09 -42.09 -27.53
C LEU A 18 -8.84 -41.23 -27.76
N LYS A 19 -8.04 -41.53 -28.79
CA LYS A 19 -6.85 -40.74 -29.17
C LYS A 19 -7.23 -39.35 -29.70
N VAL A 20 -8.27 -39.26 -30.52
CA VAL A 20 -8.80 -37.99 -31.03
C VAL A 20 -9.39 -37.13 -29.91
N LEU A 21 -10.13 -37.73 -28.97
CA LEU A 21 -10.65 -37.07 -27.76
C LEU A 21 -9.53 -36.57 -26.81
N SER A 22 -8.46 -37.37 -26.64
CA SER A 22 -7.26 -37.03 -25.88
C SER A 22 -6.49 -35.83 -26.50
N MET A 23 -6.29 -35.85 -27.82
CA MET A 23 -5.64 -34.75 -28.54
C MET A 23 -6.50 -33.47 -28.56
N GLY A 24 -7.83 -33.58 -28.63
CA GLY A 24 -8.75 -32.45 -28.51
C GLY A 24 -8.70 -31.79 -27.13
N ARG A 25 -8.64 -32.59 -26.05
CA ARG A 25 -8.46 -32.12 -24.67
C ARG A 25 -7.11 -31.43 -24.48
N GLN A 26 -6.01 -31.98 -25.02
CA GLN A 26 -4.69 -31.33 -24.95
C GLN A 26 -4.65 -29.97 -25.68
N LYS A 27 -5.27 -29.87 -26.87
CA LYS A 27 -5.38 -28.61 -27.61
C LYS A 27 -6.21 -27.57 -26.87
N ALA A 28 -7.31 -27.99 -26.23
CA ALA A 28 -8.15 -27.10 -25.41
C ALA A 28 -7.39 -26.56 -24.19
N VAL A 29 -6.62 -27.40 -23.49
CA VAL A 29 -5.79 -26.99 -22.34
C VAL A 29 -4.70 -26.01 -22.75
N ILE A 30 -4.03 -26.24 -23.90
CA ILE A 30 -3.00 -25.31 -24.42
C ILE A 30 -3.63 -23.97 -24.81
N LYS A 31 -4.82 -23.97 -25.43
CA LYS A 31 -5.55 -22.76 -25.79
C LYS A 31 -5.95 -21.96 -24.55
N ALA A 32 -6.54 -22.61 -23.56
CA ALA A 32 -6.91 -21.98 -22.27
C ALA A 32 -5.69 -21.39 -21.55
N ARG A 33 -4.55 -22.10 -21.54
CA ARG A 33 -3.31 -21.61 -20.92
C ARG A 33 -2.71 -20.40 -21.65
N ARG A 34 -2.82 -20.33 -22.98
CA ARG A 34 -2.42 -19.15 -23.78
C ARG A 34 -3.33 -17.97 -23.53
N GLU A 35 -4.62 -18.20 -23.39
CA GLU A 35 -5.62 -17.17 -23.14
C GLU A 35 -5.46 -16.59 -21.73
N ALA A 36 -5.28 -17.45 -20.72
CA ALA A 36 -4.94 -17.03 -19.35
C ALA A 36 -3.64 -16.19 -19.30
N LYS A 37 -2.58 -16.60 -20.01
CA LYS A 37 -1.34 -15.79 -20.12
C LYS A 37 -1.54 -14.45 -20.82
N ARG A 38 -2.47 -14.36 -21.78
CA ARG A 38 -2.81 -13.08 -22.45
C ARG A 38 -3.58 -12.15 -21.54
N VAL A 39 -4.53 -12.67 -20.77
CA VAL A 39 -5.29 -11.90 -19.78
C VAL A 39 -4.35 -11.38 -18.69
N LEU A 40 -3.51 -12.24 -18.10
CA LEU A 40 -2.51 -11.84 -17.11
C LEU A 40 -1.57 -10.74 -17.64
N ARG A 41 -1.08 -10.86 -18.89
CA ARG A 41 -0.24 -9.82 -19.50
C ARG A 41 -0.98 -8.50 -19.76
N ARG A 42 -2.28 -8.56 -20.05
CA ARG A 42 -3.11 -7.38 -20.29
C ARG A 42 -3.42 -6.65 -18.99
N ASP A 43 -3.68 -7.40 -17.92
CA ASP A 43 -3.85 -6.88 -16.56
C ASP A 43 -2.56 -6.29 -16.01
N SER A 44 -1.40 -6.93 -16.22
CA SER A 44 -0.12 -6.35 -15.82
C SER A 44 0.19 -5.05 -16.57
N ARG A 45 -0.18 -4.95 -17.86
CA ARG A 45 0.05 -3.72 -18.65
C ARG A 45 -0.90 -2.59 -18.25
N SER A 46 -2.19 -2.88 -18.04
CA SER A 46 -3.15 -1.87 -17.60
C SER A 46 -2.84 -1.38 -16.18
N HIS A 47 -2.36 -2.28 -15.31
CA HIS A 47 -1.91 -1.93 -13.97
C HIS A 47 -0.66 -1.04 -14.02
N LYS A 48 0.35 -1.42 -14.82
CA LYS A 48 1.55 -0.60 -15.01
C LYS A 48 1.27 0.79 -15.59
N GLN A 49 0.34 0.89 -16.55
CA GLN A 49 -0.02 2.17 -17.16
C GLN A 49 -0.74 3.10 -16.18
N ARG A 50 -1.58 2.55 -15.28
CA ARG A 50 -2.23 3.30 -14.20
C ARG A 50 -1.25 3.73 -13.11
N GLU A 51 -0.26 2.89 -12.79
CA GLU A 51 0.85 3.26 -11.89
C GLU A 51 1.66 4.43 -12.47
N GLU A 52 2.01 4.38 -13.77
CA GLU A 52 2.76 5.44 -14.46
C GLU A 52 2.03 6.79 -14.44
N GLU A 53 0.71 6.80 -14.68
CA GLU A 53 -0.11 8.03 -14.65
C GLU A 53 -0.19 8.65 -13.23
N SER A 54 -0.41 7.82 -12.19
CA SER A 54 -0.49 8.32 -10.81
C SER A 54 0.83 8.92 -10.34
N VAL A 55 1.95 8.28 -10.69
CA VAL A 55 3.29 8.69 -10.27
C VAL A 55 3.72 9.99 -10.98
N THR A 56 3.38 10.14 -12.27
CA THR A 56 3.71 11.34 -13.07
C THR A 56 3.07 12.61 -12.51
N SER A 57 1.84 12.55 -12.01
CA SER A 57 1.14 13.71 -11.42
C SER A 57 1.77 14.18 -10.09
N LEU A 58 2.28 13.26 -9.26
CA LEU A 58 2.96 13.61 -8.00
C LEU A 58 4.28 14.34 -8.25
N VAL A 59 4.96 14.01 -9.35
CA VAL A 59 6.16 14.72 -9.81
C VAL A 59 5.83 16.16 -10.19
N GLN A 60 4.67 16.41 -10.82
CA GLN A 60 4.19 17.77 -11.14
C GLN A 60 3.79 18.57 -9.89
N MET A 61 3.27 17.89 -8.86
CA MET A 61 2.99 18.48 -7.55
C MET A 61 4.21 19.09 -6.86
N GLY A 62 5.41 18.67 -7.29
CA GLY A 62 6.68 19.19 -6.81
C GLY A 62 6.86 20.68 -7.06
N GLY A 63 6.22 21.28 -8.08
CA GLY A 63 6.18 22.74 -8.28
C GLY A 63 7.54 23.45 -8.20
N VAL A 64 8.66 22.74 -8.37
CA VAL A 64 9.99 23.33 -8.31
C VAL A 64 10.31 23.82 -9.71
N GLU A 65 9.73 24.96 -10.10
CA GLU A 65 10.47 25.82 -11.02
C GLU A 65 11.79 26.13 -10.33
N ALA A 66 12.88 25.67 -10.93
CA ALA A 66 14.23 25.82 -10.41
C ALA A 66 14.63 27.31 -10.42
N ILE A 67 14.10 28.09 -9.50
CA ILE A 67 14.63 29.40 -9.14
C ILE A 67 15.89 29.12 -8.31
N GLY A 68 17.02 29.07 -9.02
CA GLY A 68 18.38 29.30 -8.52
C GLY A 68 18.76 28.79 -7.12
N MET A 69 19.62 27.78 -7.08
CA MET A 69 20.63 27.59 -6.02
C MET A 69 20.12 27.55 -4.55
N ALA A 70 19.09 26.77 -4.24
CA ALA A 70 18.93 26.27 -2.88
C ALA A 70 19.76 24.98 -2.75
N ARG A 71 20.73 24.95 -1.81
CA ARG A 71 21.40 23.70 -1.45
C ARG A 71 20.32 22.68 -1.07
N ASP A 72 20.37 21.51 -1.68
CA ASP A 72 19.47 20.38 -1.41
C ASP A 72 19.76 19.85 0.01
N SER A 73 19.27 20.55 1.04
CA SER A 73 19.56 20.24 2.44
C SER A 73 18.59 19.18 2.93
N ARG A 74 19.00 17.92 2.80
CA ARG A 74 18.31 16.79 3.43
C ARG A 74 18.35 16.95 4.95
N ASP A 75 17.22 16.74 5.61
CA ASP A 75 17.18 16.67 7.07
C ASP A 75 17.73 15.32 7.52
N THR A 76 19.00 15.30 7.95
CA THR A 76 19.69 14.13 8.47
C THR A 76 19.58 14.00 9.99
N SER A 77 18.78 14.84 10.66
CA SER A 77 18.60 14.73 12.10
C SER A 77 18.02 13.36 12.47
N PRO A 78 18.47 12.74 13.56
CA PRO A 78 17.90 11.46 13.99
C PRO A 78 16.41 11.62 14.31
N VAL A 79 15.61 10.64 13.92
CA VAL A 79 14.19 10.56 14.30
C VAL A 79 14.13 10.27 15.79
N LYS A 80 13.79 11.28 16.60
CA LYS A 80 13.73 11.15 18.06
C LYS A 80 12.30 11.13 18.54
N ALA A 81 11.99 10.16 19.40
CA ALA A 81 10.76 10.17 20.18
C ALA A 81 10.72 11.37 21.12
N ARG A 82 9.52 11.91 21.34
CA ARG A 82 9.26 12.99 22.30
C ARG A 82 8.54 12.52 23.56
N ASN A 83 8.02 11.30 23.55
CA ASN A 83 7.39 10.62 24.68
C ASN A 83 7.60 9.09 24.56
N GLU A 84 7.17 8.36 25.58
CA GLU A 84 7.34 6.90 25.66
C GLU A 84 6.56 6.17 24.57
N ALA A 85 5.34 6.58 24.24
CA ALA A 85 4.55 5.96 23.18
C ALA A 85 5.22 6.08 21.80
N GLN A 86 5.82 7.23 21.48
CA GLN A 86 6.61 7.40 20.26
C GLN A 86 7.89 6.56 20.28
N ALA A 87 8.52 6.39 21.44
CA ALA A 87 9.70 5.53 21.58
C ALA A 87 9.32 4.06 21.33
N HIS A 88 8.19 3.62 21.90
CA HIS A 88 7.64 2.30 21.64
C HIS A 88 7.32 2.11 20.15
N TYR A 89 6.70 3.09 19.51
CA TYR A 89 6.41 3.05 18.07
C TYR A 89 7.66 2.97 17.20
N LEU A 90 8.70 3.75 17.49
CA LEU A 90 9.97 3.68 16.79
C LEU A 90 10.59 2.29 16.93
N ASN A 91 10.63 1.74 18.15
CA ASN A 91 11.16 0.41 18.41
C ASN A 91 10.35 -0.68 17.67
N ALA A 92 9.02 -0.54 17.61
CA ALA A 92 8.17 -1.46 16.87
C ALA A 92 8.50 -1.42 15.36
N ILE A 93 8.67 -0.22 14.78
CA ILE A 93 9.06 -0.09 13.36
C ILE A 93 10.44 -0.72 13.10
N ASP A 94 11.38 -0.58 14.03
CA ASP A 94 12.75 -1.07 13.86
C ASP A 94 12.89 -2.59 14.09
N SER A 95 11.95 -3.23 14.79
CA SER A 95 12.07 -4.64 15.21
C SER A 95 10.98 -5.58 14.69
N LYS A 96 9.87 -5.05 14.15
CA LYS A 96 8.70 -5.83 13.72
C LYS A 96 8.49 -5.74 12.21
N GLN A 97 7.76 -6.71 11.66
CA GLN A 97 7.39 -6.74 10.25
C GLN A 97 6.00 -6.15 10.00
N LEU A 98 5.07 -6.27 10.94
CA LEU A 98 3.73 -5.72 10.84
C LEU A 98 3.42 -4.88 12.08
N ILE A 99 3.13 -3.60 11.89
CA ILE A 99 2.89 -2.66 12.98
C ILE A 99 1.49 -2.08 12.81
N PHE A 100 0.64 -2.24 13.81
CA PHE A 100 -0.62 -1.51 13.92
C PHE A 100 -0.45 -0.38 14.93
N ALA A 101 -0.65 0.86 14.48
CA ALA A 101 -0.58 2.03 15.35
C ALA A 101 -1.90 2.80 15.32
N THR A 102 -2.56 2.88 16.47
CA THR A 102 -3.83 3.60 16.63
C THR A 102 -3.71 4.74 17.63
N GLY A 103 -4.37 5.86 17.35
CA GLY A 103 -4.56 6.97 18.29
C GLY A 103 -4.79 8.29 17.57
N GLU A 104 -4.88 9.39 18.30
CA GLU A 104 -5.35 10.66 17.72
C GLU A 104 -4.39 11.32 16.72
N ALA A 105 -4.93 12.24 15.92
CA ALA A 105 -4.16 13.14 15.08
C ALA A 105 -3.19 13.98 15.93
N GLY A 106 -1.92 14.05 15.54
CA GLY A 106 -0.87 14.76 16.31
C GLY A 106 0.00 13.88 17.21
N CYS A 107 -0.25 12.57 17.29
CA CYS A 107 0.67 11.63 17.95
C CYS A 107 1.97 11.37 17.16
N GLY A 108 2.04 11.84 15.91
CA GLY A 108 3.24 11.73 15.06
C GLY A 108 3.34 10.45 14.23
N LYS A 109 2.31 9.58 14.23
CA LYS A 109 2.27 8.29 13.51
C LYS A 109 2.75 8.39 12.06
N THR A 110 2.05 9.17 11.24
CA THR A 110 2.35 9.39 9.81
C THR A 110 3.74 9.99 9.58
N TRP A 111 4.16 10.91 10.45
CA TRP A 111 5.47 11.56 10.32
C TRP A 111 6.61 10.59 10.65
N ILE A 112 6.50 9.85 11.74
CA ILE A 112 7.50 8.88 12.20
C ILE A 112 7.63 7.74 11.17
N SER A 113 6.52 7.15 10.72
CA SER A 113 6.56 6.06 9.76
C SER A 113 7.19 6.47 8.44
N ALA A 114 6.83 7.64 7.90
CA ALA A 114 7.42 8.17 6.67
C ALA A 114 8.91 8.49 6.85
N ALA A 115 9.31 9.06 7.99
CA ALA A 115 10.71 9.38 8.27
C ALA A 115 11.58 8.12 8.38
N LYS A 116 11.06 7.06 9.01
CA LYS A 116 11.73 5.75 9.12
C LYS A 116 11.77 5.00 7.78
N ALA A 117 10.71 5.08 6.99
CA ALA A 117 10.70 4.53 5.63
C ALA A 117 11.78 5.18 4.75
N ALA A 118 11.92 6.51 4.81
CA ALA A 118 12.98 7.23 4.11
C ALA A 118 14.38 6.79 4.57
N GLU A 119 14.58 6.59 5.87
CA GLU A 119 15.84 6.09 6.43
C GLU A 119 16.19 4.71 5.89
N ALA A 120 15.26 3.75 5.93
CA ALA A 120 15.44 2.40 5.39
C ALA A 120 15.79 2.41 3.89
N LEU A 121 15.16 3.30 3.10
CA LEU A 121 15.48 3.46 1.68
C LEU A 121 16.88 4.06 1.46
N ILE A 122 17.29 5.03 2.27
CA ILE A 122 18.63 5.66 2.20
C ILE A 122 19.71 4.64 2.54
N HIS A 123 19.50 3.84 3.60
CA HIS A 123 20.41 2.79 4.03
C HIS A 123 20.40 1.55 3.13
N LYS A 124 19.46 1.49 2.18
CA LYS A 124 19.26 0.36 1.25
C LYS A 124 18.82 -0.93 1.95
N ASP A 125 18.19 -0.81 3.12
CA ASP A 125 17.55 -1.93 3.82
C ASP A 125 16.32 -2.42 3.02
N VAL A 126 15.68 -1.49 2.31
CA VAL A 126 14.59 -1.75 1.36
C VAL A 126 14.87 -1.12 0.00
N GLU A 127 14.22 -1.66 -1.03
CA GLU A 127 14.30 -1.12 -2.39
C GLU A 127 13.25 -0.06 -2.65
N ARG A 128 12.11 -0.13 -1.96
CA ARG A 128 10.94 0.72 -2.24
C ARG A 128 10.20 1.17 -0.98
N ILE A 129 9.55 2.33 -1.08
CA ILE A 129 8.55 2.83 -0.12
C ILE A 129 7.22 2.88 -0.84
N ILE A 130 6.19 2.26 -0.27
CA ILE A 130 4.82 2.29 -0.80
C ILE A 130 3.94 2.97 0.25
N VAL A 131 3.30 4.08 -0.11
CA VAL A 131 2.36 4.80 0.74
C VAL A 131 0.99 4.71 0.11
N THR A 132 0.02 4.29 0.92
CA THR A 132 -1.36 4.17 0.49
C THR A 132 -2.31 4.70 1.54
N ARG A 133 -3.41 5.30 1.08
CA ARG A 133 -4.47 5.85 1.91
C ARG A 133 -5.83 5.50 1.27
N PRO A 134 -6.83 5.06 2.05
CA PRO A 134 -8.18 4.91 1.53
C PRO A 134 -8.72 6.29 1.18
N VAL A 135 -9.34 6.38 0.00
CA VAL A 135 -10.06 7.58 -0.38
C VAL A 135 -11.49 7.41 0.10
N LEU A 136 -11.89 8.25 1.03
CA LEU A 136 -13.29 8.44 1.36
C LEU A 136 -13.90 9.40 0.35
N GLN A 137 -15.13 9.13 -0.08
CA GLN A 137 -15.92 10.15 -0.73
C GLN A 137 -16.19 11.23 0.30
N ALA A 138 -15.58 12.40 0.14
CA ALA A 138 -16.00 13.58 0.88
C ALA A 138 -17.46 13.91 0.54
N ASP A 139 -18.16 14.60 1.45
CA ASP A 139 -19.53 15.10 1.21
C ASP A 139 -19.61 16.04 -0.01
N GLU A 140 -18.48 16.62 -0.43
CA GLU A 140 -18.31 17.25 -1.73
C GLU A 140 -17.76 16.22 -2.72
N ASP A 141 -18.55 15.90 -3.76
CA ASP A 141 -18.13 14.97 -4.80
C ASP A 141 -16.71 15.30 -5.28
N LEU A 142 -15.79 14.35 -5.13
CA LEU A 142 -14.43 14.43 -5.67
C LEU A 142 -14.43 14.77 -7.18
N GLY A 143 -15.58 14.59 -7.85
CA GLY A 143 -15.87 15.07 -9.20
C GLY A 143 -15.68 16.58 -9.41
N PHE A 144 -15.82 17.42 -8.39
CA PHE A 144 -15.75 18.88 -8.51
C PHE A 144 -14.34 19.48 -8.47
N LEU A 145 -13.34 18.76 -7.95
CA LEU A 145 -11.95 19.24 -7.99
C LEU A 145 -11.43 19.22 -9.44
N PRO A 146 -11.03 20.35 -10.03
CA PRO A 146 -10.48 20.37 -11.38
C PRO A 146 -9.15 19.60 -11.42
N GLY A 147 -8.86 18.94 -12.55
CA GLY A 147 -7.63 18.18 -12.75
C GLY A 147 -7.85 16.69 -13.01
N ASP A 148 -6.75 16.00 -13.28
CA ASP A 148 -6.75 14.55 -13.44
C ASP A 148 -7.05 13.82 -12.11
N ILE A 149 -7.29 12.52 -12.17
CA ILE A 149 -7.65 11.71 -10.99
C ILE A 149 -6.58 11.82 -9.90
N ALA A 150 -5.32 11.96 -10.27
CA ALA A 150 -4.22 11.95 -9.34
C ALA A 150 -3.97 13.34 -8.73
N GLU A 151 -4.18 14.43 -9.46
CA GLU A 151 -4.25 15.81 -8.96
C GLU A 151 -5.36 15.97 -7.91
N LYS A 152 -6.48 15.25 -8.05
CA LYS A 152 -7.55 15.25 -7.03
C LYS A 152 -7.14 14.53 -5.74
N PHE A 153 -6.25 13.54 -5.82
CA PHE A 153 -5.77 12.78 -4.65
C PHE A 153 -4.52 13.36 -4.00
N ALA A 154 -3.77 14.17 -4.72
CA ALA A 154 -2.57 14.85 -4.27
C ALA A 154 -2.67 15.45 -2.85
N PRO A 155 -3.74 16.19 -2.47
CA PRO A 155 -3.84 16.78 -1.13
C PRO A 155 -3.83 15.76 0.01
N TYR A 156 -4.42 14.58 -0.19
CA TYR A 156 -4.55 13.54 0.84
C TYR A 156 -3.22 12.89 1.21
N PHE A 157 -2.24 12.95 0.30
CA PHE A 157 -0.92 12.37 0.49
C PHE A 157 0.15 13.41 0.83
N ARG A 158 -0.20 14.70 0.76
CA ARG A 158 0.74 15.80 1.00
C ARG A 158 1.52 15.67 2.31
N PRO A 159 0.90 15.30 3.45
CA PRO A 159 1.65 15.15 4.70
C PRO A 159 2.79 14.14 4.63
N VAL A 160 2.59 13.00 3.96
CA VAL A 160 3.64 11.98 3.80
C VAL A 160 4.68 12.43 2.77
N TYR A 161 4.22 13.01 1.66
CA TYR A 161 5.10 13.55 0.62
C TYR A 161 6.09 14.56 1.19
N ASP A 162 5.63 15.53 1.99
CA ASP A 162 6.48 16.58 2.55
C ASP A 162 7.55 16.00 3.49
N VAL A 163 7.22 14.95 4.26
CA VAL A 163 8.19 14.26 5.12
C VAL A 163 9.24 13.53 4.29
N LEU A 164 8.81 12.75 3.29
CA LEU A 164 9.72 12.04 2.40
C LEU A 164 10.62 13.02 1.63
N LEU A 165 10.06 14.13 1.12
CA LEU A 165 10.82 15.19 0.45
C LEU A 165 11.90 15.77 1.36
N LYS A 166 11.55 16.08 2.61
CA LYS A 166 12.50 16.64 3.59
C LYS A 166 13.64 15.66 3.93
N ARG A 167 13.33 14.37 4.06
CA ARG A 167 14.28 13.32 4.45
C ARG A 167 15.17 12.86 3.29
N LEU A 168 14.57 12.65 2.13
CA LEU A 168 15.25 12.18 0.92
C LEU A 168 15.96 13.32 0.18
N GLY A 169 15.49 14.56 0.33
CA GLY A 169 15.93 15.71 -0.47
C GLY A 169 15.19 15.79 -1.80
N ALA A 170 15.11 16.99 -2.36
CA ALA A 170 14.32 17.26 -3.54
C ALA A 170 14.78 16.45 -4.76
N SER A 171 16.10 16.44 -5.03
CA SER A 171 16.62 15.76 -6.22
C SER A 171 16.44 14.24 -6.14
N PHE A 172 16.67 13.65 -4.95
CA PHE A 172 16.54 12.20 -4.79
C PHE A 172 15.08 11.76 -4.72
N MET A 173 14.21 12.54 -4.09
CA MET A 173 12.76 12.30 -4.08
C MET A 173 12.21 12.31 -5.51
N GLN A 174 12.55 13.32 -6.32
CA GLN A 174 12.14 13.40 -7.73
C GLN A 174 12.63 12.20 -8.55
N TYR A 175 13.86 11.74 -8.31
CA TYR A 175 14.37 10.51 -8.94
C TYR A 175 13.58 9.26 -8.51
N CYS A 176 13.31 9.12 -7.21
CA CYS A 176 12.61 7.96 -6.66
C CYS A 176 11.15 7.86 -7.14
N LEU A 177 10.52 9.02 -7.35
CA LEU A 177 9.17 9.15 -7.89
C LEU A 177 9.11 8.97 -9.42
N ARG A 178 10.18 8.68 -10.14
CA ARG A 178 10.04 8.42 -11.58
C ARG A 178 9.39 7.06 -11.80
N PRO A 179 8.39 6.92 -12.69
CA PRO A 179 7.74 5.63 -12.91
C PRO A 179 8.68 4.50 -13.32
N GLU A 180 9.73 4.80 -14.09
CA GLU A 180 10.75 3.84 -14.49
C GLU A 180 11.68 3.39 -13.34
N ILE A 181 11.73 4.17 -12.25
CA ILE A 181 12.53 3.89 -11.05
C ILE A 181 11.68 3.27 -9.95
N GLY A 182 10.51 3.85 -9.65
CA GLY A 182 9.51 3.29 -8.73
C GLY A 182 9.98 3.05 -7.30
N LYS A 183 10.95 3.84 -6.80
CA LYS A 183 11.47 3.68 -5.43
C LYS A 183 10.56 4.27 -4.36
N VAL A 184 9.79 5.29 -4.72
CA VAL A 184 8.74 5.83 -3.86
C VAL A 184 7.46 5.81 -4.67
N GLU A 185 6.47 5.11 -4.15
CA GLU A 185 5.15 5.00 -4.74
C GLU A 185 4.13 5.53 -3.73
N ILE A 186 3.34 6.52 -4.13
CA ILE A 186 2.27 7.08 -3.30
C ILE A 186 1.00 6.97 -4.13
N ALA A 187 0.04 6.17 -3.67
CA ALA A 187 -1.13 5.86 -4.49
C ALA A 187 -2.39 5.57 -3.65
N PRO A 188 -3.59 5.77 -4.21
CA PRO A 188 -4.84 5.36 -3.55
C PRO A 188 -4.88 3.86 -3.23
N PHE A 189 -5.54 3.50 -2.13
CA PHE A 189 -5.67 2.10 -1.67
C PHE A 189 -6.21 1.12 -2.72
N ALA A 190 -7.07 1.59 -3.63
CA ALA A 190 -7.59 0.76 -4.72
C ALA A 190 -6.49 0.17 -5.61
N TYR A 191 -5.34 0.84 -5.74
CA TYR A 191 -4.23 0.42 -6.60
C TYR A 191 -3.43 -0.74 -6.00
N MET A 192 -3.58 -0.97 -4.69
CA MET A 192 -2.92 -2.10 -4.02
C MET A 192 -3.46 -3.45 -4.51
N ARG A 193 -4.65 -3.46 -5.13
CA ARG A 193 -5.25 -4.69 -5.65
C ARG A 193 -4.39 -5.33 -6.76
N GLY A 194 -4.18 -6.64 -6.67
CA GLY A 194 -3.35 -7.45 -7.55
C GLY A 194 -1.82 -7.41 -7.33
N ARG A 195 -1.31 -6.58 -6.43
CA ARG A 195 0.11 -6.45 -6.07
C ARG A 195 0.59 -7.39 -4.95
N THR A 196 1.88 -7.74 -4.99
CA THR A 196 2.62 -8.33 -3.86
C THR A 196 3.68 -7.33 -3.42
N PHE A 197 3.88 -7.16 -2.12
CA PHE A 197 4.87 -6.24 -1.56
C PHE A 197 6.13 -7.02 -1.17
N GLU A 198 7.26 -6.68 -1.78
CA GLU A 198 8.55 -7.33 -1.55
C GLU A 198 9.64 -6.26 -1.47
N ASN A 199 10.61 -6.45 -0.57
CA ASN A 199 11.73 -5.53 -0.34
C ASN A 199 11.29 -4.08 -0.14
N ALA A 200 10.27 -3.86 0.69
CA ALA A 200 9.61 -2.56 0.80
C ALA A 200 9.17 -2.20 2.22
N VAL A 201 9.16 -0.91 2.52
CA VAL A 201 8.34 -0.37 3.61
C VAL A 201 6.99 0.05 3.03
N VAL A 202 5.90 -0.49 3.56
CA VAL A 202 4.53 -0.21 3.13
C VAL A 202 3.78 0.51 4.24
N ILE A 203 3.27 1.71 3.97
CA ILE A 203 2.51 2.51 4.92
C ILE A 203 1.06 2.58 4.44
N LEU A 204 0.14 2.01 5.22
CA LEU A 204 -1.30 2.24 5.09
C LEU A 204 -1.71 3.30 6.11
N ASP A 205 -1.96 4.51 5.65
CA ASP A 205 -2.43 5.61 6.50
C ASP A 205 -3.95 5.74 6.47
N GLU A 206 -4.54 6.33 7.51
CA GLU A 206 -5.99 6.37 7.77
C GLU A 206 -6.68 5.00 7.68
N ALA A 207 -6.05 3.97 8.25
CA ALA A 207 -6.51 2.59 8.18
C ALA A 207 -7.86 2.34 8.85
N GLN A 208 -8.35 3.25 9.70
CA GLN A 208 -9.71 3.15 10.23
C GLN A 208 -10.78 3.18 9.13
N ASN A 209 -10.43 3.76 7.97
CA ASN A 209 -11.32 3.98 6.83
C ASN A 209 -11.21 2.88 5.74
N VAL A 210 -10.53 1.78 6.03
CA VAL A 210 -10.67 0.53 5.25
C VAL A 210 -11.60 -0.43 5.98
N THR A 211 -12.37 -1.23 5.24
CA THR A 211 -13.21 -2.30 5.79
C THR A 211 -12.38 -3.52 6.20
N ALA A 212 -12.91 -4.39 7.05
CA ALA A 212 -12.26 -5.67 7.40
C ALA A 212 -11.88 -6.52 6.18
N ALA A 213 -12.75 -6.58 5.17
CA ALA A 213 -12.47 -7.30 3.92
C ALA A 213 -11.32 -6.67 3.12
N GLN A 214 -11.25 -5.34 3.09
CA GLN A 214 -10.16 -4.60 2.46
C GLN A 214 -8.84 -4.76 3.23
N MET A 215 -8.87 -4.70 4.55
CA MET A 215 -7.70 -4.97 5.39
C MET A 215 -7.15 -6.37 5.14
N LYS A 216 -8.01 -7.40 5.14
CA LYS A 216 -7.62 -8.75 4.75
C LYS A 216 -7.01 -8.79 3.35
N MET A 217 -7.66 -8.16 2.37
CA MET A 217 -7.15 -8.08 0.99
C MET A 217 -5.77 -7.45 0.90
N PHE A 218 -5.46 -6.47 1.76
CA PHE A 218 -4.17 -5.80 1.84
C PHE A 218 -3.12 -6.66 2.56
N LEU A 219 -3.42 -7.19 3.75
CA LEU A 219 -2.49 -8.01 4.53
C LEU A 219 -2.17 -9.37 3.87
N THR A 220 -2.99 -9.86 2.95
CA THR A 220 -2.65 -11.05 2.15
C THR A 220 -1.65 -10.78 1.01
N ARG A 221 -1.12 -9.55 0.91
CA ARG A 221 -0.15 -9.13 -0.14
C ARG A 221 1.29 -9.07 0.36
N LEU A 222 1.51 -9.31 1.64
CA LEU A 222 2.83 -9.21 2.26
C LEU A 222 3.71 -10.34 1.74
N GLY A 223 4.81 -9.98 1.08
CA GLY A 223 5.83 -10.90 0.58
C GLY A 223 7.08 -10.90 1.46
N GLU A 224 8.23 -11.21 0.88
CA GLU A 224 9.50 -11.28 1.59
C GLU A 224 10.10 -9.89 1.86
N ASN A 225 10.82 -9.77 2.99
CA ASN A 225 11.53 -8.55 3.40
C ASN A 225 10.64 -7.29 3.32
N VAL A 226 9.50 -7.32 4.02
CA VAL A 226 8.56 -6.22 4.06
C VAL A 226 8.37 -5.74 5.51
N THR A 227 8.29 -4.43 5.66
CA THR A 227 7.84 -3.79 6.90
C THR A 227 6.56 -3.03 6.60
N VAL A 228 5.47 -3.38 7.27
CA VAL A 228 4.13 -2.90 7.00
C VAL A 228 3.65 -2.12 8.20
N ILE A 229 3.33 -0.86 7.98
CA ILE A 229 2.92 0.07 9.02
C ILE A 229 1.48 0.50 8.71
N VAL A 230 0.56 0.08 9.56
CA VAL A 230 -0.87 0.38 9.47
C VAL A 230 -1.20 1.43 10.52
N ASN A 231 -1.36 2.68 10.07
CA ASN A 231 -1.64 3.83 10.92
C ASN A 231 -3.11 4.22 10.81
N GLY A 232 -3.72 4.57 11.94
CA GLY A 232 -5.05 5.17 11.93
C GLY A 232 -5.52 5.65 13.29
N ASP A 233 -6.79 6.02 13.35
CA ASP A 233 -7.48 6.42 14.58
C ASP A 233 -8.84 5.73 14.63
N ILE A 234 -9.00 4.73 15.48
CA ILE A 234 -10.27 4.00 15.61
C ILE A 234 -11.44 4.89 16.04
N THR A 235 -11.18 6.06 16.62
CA THR A 235 -12.22 7.02 17.04
C THR A 235 -12.73 7.89 15.88
N GLN A 236 -12.00 7.95 14.76
CA GLN A 236 -12.33 8.76 13.57
C GLN A 236 -12.70 7.87 12.37
N CYS A 237 -13.59 6.92 12.59
CA CYS A 237 -14.05 6.01 11.54
C CYS A 237 -15.18 6.65 10.73
N ASP A 238 -14.91 6.93 9.46
CA ASP A 238 -15.86 7.56 8.52
C ASP A 238 -16.61 6.53 7.65
N LEU A 239 -16.44 5.23 7.93
CA LEU A 239 -17.17 4.17 7.23
C LEU A 239 -18.69 4.25 7.50
N PRO A 240 -19.53 3.82 6.54
CA PRO A 240 -20.97 3.77 6.74
C PRO A 240 -21.36 2.97 7.99
N ARG A 241 -22.45 3.40 8.65
CA ARG A 241 -22.95 2.72 9.85
C ARG A 241 -23.15 1.22 9.62
N GLY A 242 -22.68 0.41 10.56
CA GLY A 242 -22.75 -1.05 10.49
C GLY A 242 -21.61 -1.71 9.71
N VAL A 243 -20.76 -0.94 9.02
CA VAL A 243 -19.55 -1.46 8.39
C VAL A 243 -18.42 -1.46 9.40
N ARG A 244 -17.83 -2.65 9.64
CA ARG A 244 -16.72 -2.80 10.57
C ARG A 244 -15.42 -2.23 9.98
N SER A 245 -14.76 -1.36 10.73
CA SER A 245 -13.41 -0.88 10.44
C SER A 245 -12.40 -2.03 10.43
N GLY A 246 -11.55 -2.05 9.41
CA GLY A 246 -10.49 -3.03 9.24
C GLY A 246 -9.35 -2.85 10.24
N LEU A 247 -9.07 -1.61 10.68
CA LEU A 247 -8.12 -1.39 11.77
C LEU A 247 -8.65 -1.96 13.08
N SER A 248 -9.91 -1.69 13.43
CA SER A 248 -10.53 -2.26 14.64
C SER A 248 -10.59 -3.79 14.58
N ASP A 249 -10.97 -4.36 13.44
CA ASP A 249 -10.99 -5.81 13.23
C ASP A 249 -9.58 -6.43 13.34
N ALA A 250 -8.54 -5.76 12.83
CA ALA A 250 -7.17 -6.23 12.94
C ALA A 250 -6.66 -6.20 14.39
N LEU A 251 -6.91 -5.11 15.13
CA LEU A 251 -6.51 -4.98 16.53
C LEU A 251 -7.15 -6.04 17.45
N GLU A 252 -8.30 -6.59 17.06
CA GLU A 252 -8.93 -7.70 17.80
C GLU A 252 -8.43 -9.09 17.37
N ARG A 253 -7.82 -9.21 16.18
CA ARG A 253 -7.37 -10.49 15.62
C ARG A 253 -5.91 -10.79 15.87
N PHE A 254 -5.08 -9.75 15.91
CA PHE A 254 -3.65 -9.88 16.09
C PHE A 254 -3.30 -9.69 17.55
N GLU A 255 -2.36 -10.51 18.02
CA GLU A 255 -1.69 -10.33 19.30
C GLU A 255 -0.26 -9.88 19.02
N GLU A 256 0.33 -9.15 19.97
CA GLU A 256 1.72 -8.71 19.85
C GLU A 256 2.66 -9.92 19.98
N ASP A 257 3.57 -10.07 19.03
CA ASP A 257 4.55 -11.17 18.99
C ASP A 257 5.89 -10.70 18.40
N GLU A 258 6.79 -11.62 18.06
CA GLU A 258 8.10 -11.27 17.49
C GLU A 258 8.01 -10.51 16.15
N MET A 259 6.96 -10.74 15.35
CA MET A 259 6.75 -10.14 14.03
C MET A 259 5.73 -9.02 14.02
N VAL A 260 4.77 -9.02 14.95
CA VAL A 260 3.66 -8.06 15.03
C VAL A 260 3.83 -7.12 16.21
N GLY A 261 3.84 -5.81 15.95
CA GLY A 261 3.79 -4.76 16.96
C GLY A 261 2.42 -4.09 17.01
N ILE A 262 1.89 -3.85 18.21
CA ILE A 262 0.64 -3.11 18.40
C ILE A 262 0.91 -1.90 19.30
N VAL A 263 0.64 -0.71 18.78
CA VAL A 263 0.93 0.55 19.46
C VAL A 263 -0.34 1.37 19.63
N HIS A 264 -0.67 1.65 20.88
CA HIS A 264 -1.78 2.50 21.26
C HIS A 264 -1.24 3.84 21.75
N PHE A 265 -1.59 4.91 21.05
CA PHE A 265 -1.34 6.27 21.49
C PHE A 265 -2.57 6.82 22.19
N ASN A 266 -2.34 7.48 23.32
CA ASN A 266 -3.36 8.18 24.08
C ASN A 266 -3.38 9.68 23.71
N LYS A 267 -4.40 10.40 24.21
CA LYS A 267 -4.51 11.85 24.04
C LYS A 267 -3.27 12.61 24.52
N ASP A 268 -2.67 12.15 25.62
CA ASP A 268 -1.50 12.78 26.23
C ASP A 268 -0.22 12.57 25.41
N ASP A 269 -0.22 11.62 24.47
CA ASP A 269 0.90 11.38 23.55
C ASP A 269 0.91 12.34 22.36
N CYS A 270 -0.11 13.19 22.22
CA CYS A 270 -0.20 14.21 21.19
C CYS A 270 0.79 15.35 21.44
N VAL A 271 1.81 15.45 20.59
CA VAL A 271 2.79 16.53 20.71
C VAL A 271 2.34 17.74 19.89
N ARG A 272 1.56 18.60 20.53
CA ARG A 272 1.02 19.84 19.95
C ARG A 272 1.68 21.07 20.59
N SER A 273 1.73 22.18 19.85
CA SER A 273 2.22 23.44 20.41
C SER A 273 1.28 23.95 21.52
N ALA A 274 1.81 24.76 22.45
CA ALA A 274 0.99 25.36 23.51
C ALA A 274 -0.20 26.17 22.96
N LEU A 275 -0.02 26.84 21.82
CA LEU A 275 -1.11 27.53 21.13
C LEU A 275 -2.18 26.55 20.63
N CYS A 276 -1.79 25.45 19.99
CA CYS A 276 -2.72 24.45 19.50
C CYS A 276 -3.52 23.80 20.65
N GLN A 277 -2.85 23.47 21.76
CA GLN A 277 -3.52 22.96 22.96
C GLN A 277 -4.52 23.97 23.53
N ARG A 278 -4.13 25.25 23.63
CA ARG A 278 -5.02 26.33 24.07
C ARG A 278 -6.23 26.48 23.15
N THR A 279 -6.04 26.39 21.84
CA THR A 279 -7.15 26.44 20.87
C THR A 279 -8.07 25.24 21.05
N LEU A 280 -7.55 24.02 21.17
CA LEU A 280 -8.38 22.83 21.40
C LEU A 280 -9.24 22.97 22.65
N HIS A 281 -8.66 23.43 23.76
CA HIS A 281 -9.40 23.69 25.00
C HIS A 281 -10.50 24.75 24.81
N ALA A 282 -10.33 25.73 23.93
CA ALA A 282 -11.34 26.76 23.68
C ALA A 282 -12.55 26.25 22.87
N TYR A 283 -12.39 25.15 22.13
CA TYR A 283 -13.46 24.50 21.35
C TYR A 283 -13.99 23.21 22.01
N SER A 284 -13.46 22.83 23.17
CA SER A 284 -13.91 21.68 23.99
C SER A 284 -15.12 22.05 24.83
#